data_AF-A0AAV2UYN0-F1
#
_entry.id   AF-A0AAV2UYN0-F1
#
_cell.length_a   1.000
_cell.length_b   1.000
_cell.length_c   1.000
_cell.angle_alpha   90.00
_cell.angle_beta   90.00
_cell.angle_gamma   90.00
#
_symmetry.space_group_name_H-M   'P 1'
#
loop_
_entity.id
_entity.type
_entity.pdbx_description
1 polymer ?
#
loop_
_entity_poly.entity_id
_entity_poly.type
_entity_poly.pdbx_seq_one_letter_code
_entity_poly.pdbx_strand_id
1 'polypeptide(L)'
;MDRTNWRWGKKDINILMVSVVYKGIAIPLFWTLLAKRGNSDTRERIEIVQRFITKFGKSMIAGLLADREFVGDNWFAWLLTEKIPFCIRIKNNVITTNSRGLEVSIDALFYDLKSGEQRILQGLRKLWRQKIYLSALRLADGELLIVATDHLMDAPIEH
;
A
#
# COMPACT_ATOMS: atom_id res chain seq x y z
N MET A 1 1.06 8.04 -1.07
CA MET A 1 1.94 8.28 0.09
C MET A 1 3.32 7.79 -0.30
N ASP A 2 4.33 8.59 0.00
CA ASP A 2 5.71 8.29 -0.37
C ASP A 2 6.67 8.74 0.74
N ARG A 3 7.90 8.22 0.72
CA ARG A 3 8.95 8.60 1.64
C ARG A 3 10.29 8.62 0.92
N THR A 4 11.07 9.64 1.22
CA THR A 4 12.45 9.75 0.72
C THR A 4 13.42 9.92 1.87
N ASN A 5 14.55 9.22 1.79
CA ASN A 5 15.59 9.24 2.80
C ASN A 5 16.96 9.40 2.14
N TRP A 6 17.70 10.43 2.54
CA TRP A 6 19.06 10.67 2.08
C TRP A 6 19.89 11.36 3.16
N ARG A 7 21.20 11.45 2.92
CA ARG A 7 22.13 12.18 3.78
C ARG A 7 22.60 13.46 3.10
N TRP A 8 22.63 14.53 3.88
CA TRP A 8 23.33 15.77 3.53
C TRP A 8 24.49 15.97 4.49
N GLY A 9 25.70 15.61 4.05
CA GLY A 9 26.87 15.53 4.93
C GLY A 9 26.64 14.52 6.06
N LYS A 10 26.62 15.01 7.31
CA LYS A 10 26.33 14.19 8.51
C LYS A 10 24.85 14.16 8.92
N LYS A 11 23.98 14.93 8.25
CA LYS A 11 22.57 15.07 8.61
C LYS A 11 21.72 14.11 7.79
N ASP A 12 20.93 13.27 8.44
CA ASP A 12 19.92 12.46 7.78
C ASP A 12 18.67 13.31 7.51
N ILE A 13 18.17 13.24 6.28
CA ILE A 13 16.92 13.86 5.86
C ILE A 13 15.96 12.72 5.51
N ASN A 14 14.86 12.65 6.23
CA ASN A 14 13.82 11.63 6.07
C ASN A 14 12.48 12.35 5.97
N ILE A 15 11.86 12.34 4.79
CA ILE A 15 10.61 13.07 4.54
C ILE A 15 9.53 12.04 4.24
N LEU A 16 8.46 12.07 5.04
CA LEU A 16 7.20 11.38 4.75
C LEU A 16 6.25 12.37 4.08
N MET A 17 5.58 11.97 3.00
CA MET A 17 4.71 12.88 2.25
C MET A 17 3.43 12.22 1.72
N VAL A 18 2.38 13.04 1.61
CA VAL A 18 1.15 12.74 0.87
C VAL A 18 1.04 13.73 -0.28
N SER A 19 0.84 13.17 -1.47
CA SER A 19 0.77 13.89 -2.73
C SER A 19 -0.55 13.57 -3.42
N VAL A 20 -1.06 14.51 -4.22
CA VAL A 20 -2.14 14.24 -5.17
C VAL A 20 -1.52 13.81 -6.50
N VAL A 21 -2.07 12.77 -7.12
CA VAL A 21 -1.66 12.34 -8.46
C VAL A 21 -2.52 13.06 -9.48
N TYR A 22 -1.89 13.80 -10.38
CA TYR A 22 -2.55 14.53 -11.46
C TYR A 22 -1.79 14.31 -12.76
N LYS A 23 -2.44 13.69 -13.75
CA LYS A 23 -1.87 13.40 -15.09
C LYS A 23 -0.48 12.73 -15.02
N GLY A 24 -0.34 11.71 -14.17
CA GLY A 24 0.92 10.97 -13.98
C GLY A 24 1.97 11.68 -13.11
N ILE A 25 1.69 12.89 -12.63
CA ILE A 25 2.61 13.65 -11.77
C ILE A 25 2.09 13.63 -10.33
N ALA A 26 2.96 13.28 -9.39
CA ALA A 26 2.68 13.40 -7.96
C ALA A 26 3.03 14.81 -7.47
N ILE A 27 2.03 15.60 -7.08
CA ILE A 27 2.20 16.94 -6.53
C ILE A 27 2.13 16.86 -4.99
N PRO A 28 3.22 17.13 -4.26
CA PRO A 28 3.23 17.09 -2.80
C PRO A 28 2.26 18.10 -2.19
N LEU A 29 1.42 17.66 -1.25
CA LEU A 29 0.49 18.52 -0.52
C LEU A 29 0.89 18.69 0.95
N PHE A 30 1.28 17.58 1.60
CA PHE A 30 1.72 17.58 2.98
C PHE A 30 3.00 16.75 3.11
N TRP A 31 3.89 17.21 3.98
CA TRP A 31 5.08 16.46 4.37
C TRP A 31 5.43 16.69 5.84
N THR A 32 6.20 15.74 6.38
CA THR A 32 6.76 15.79 7.74
C THR A 32 8.20 15.30 7.68
N LEU A 33 9.11 16.05 8.32
CA LEU A 33 10.49 15.60 8.56
C LEU A 33 10.49 14.61 9.72
N LEU A 34 10.87 13.37 9.45
CA LEU A 34 11.00 12.34 10.47
C LEU A 34 12.35 12.51 11.18
N ALA A 35 12.33 12.71 12.49
CA ALA A 35 13.53 12.89 13.31
C ALA A 35 14.33 11.58 13.55
N LYS A 36 13.99 10.51 12.81
CA LYS A 36 14.56 9.16 12.96
C LYS A 36 15.06 8.61 11.63
N ARG A 37 16.08 7.75 11.70
CA ARG A 37 16.46 6.88 10.59
C ARG A 37 15.44 5.75 10.45
N GLY A 38 15.18 5.33 9.21
CA GLY A 38 14.28 4.21 8.91
C GLY A 38 12.87 4.61 8.51
N ASN A 39 11.95 3.66 8.57
CA ASN A 39 10.60 3.80 8.03
C ASN A 39 9.70 4.65 8.95
N SER A 40 8.63 5.20 8.36
CA SER A 40 7.56 5.79 9.16
C SER A 40 6.84 4.73 9.97
N ASP A 41 6.37 5.09 11.16
CA ASP A 41 5.45 4.26 11.93
C ASP A 41 3.99 4.57 11.59
N THR A 42 3.08 3.73 12.08
CA THR A 42 1.64 3.89 11.84
C THR A 42 1.11 5.25 12.31
N ARG A 43 1.62 5.79 13.42
CA ARG A 43 1.13 7.07 13.96
C ARG A 43 1.50 8.22 13.02
N GLU A 44 2.73 8.26 12.54
CA GLU A 44 3.19 9.27 11.58
C GLU A 44 2.41 9.22 10.26
N ARG A 45 2.08 8.02 9.77
CA ARG A 45 1.24 7.81 8.57
C ARG A 45 -0.19 8.30 8.79
N ILE A 46 -0.77 8.01 9.95
CA ILE A 46 -2.11 8.50 10.33
C ILE A 46 -2.11 10.03 10.42
N GLU A 47 -1.15 10.62 11.12
CA GLU A 47 -1.06 12.08 11.31
C GLU A 47 -1.02 12.82 9.97
N ILE A 48 -0.22 12.35 9.01
CA ILE A 48 -0.12 13.03 7.72
C ILE A 48 -1.38 12.86 6.85
N VAL A 49 -2.05 11.71 6.89
CA VAL A 49 -3.33 11.52 6.19
C VAL A 49 -4.44 12.31 6.87
N GLN A 50 -4.45 12.40 8.19
CA GLN A 50 -5.40 13.25 8.92
C GLN A 50 -5.24 14.72 8.56
N ARG A 51 -4.02 15.23 8.38
CA ARG A 51 -3.81 16.60 7.87
C ARG A 51 -4.51 16.83 6.53
N PHE A 52 -4.47 15.85 5.61
CA PHE A 52 -5.21 15.92 4.36
C PHE A 52 -6.73 15.92 4.62
N ILE A 53 -7.23 14.98 5.42
CA ILE A 53 -8.66 14.86 5.73
C ILE A 53 -9.21 16.13 6.39
N THR A 54 -8.47 16.74 7.32
CA THR A 54 -8.86 17.99 7.98
C THR A 54 -8.97 19.15 7.00
N LYS A 55 -8.15 19.18 5.94
CA LYS A 55 -8.13 20.29 4.98
C LYS A 55 -9.09 20.12 3.81
N PHE A 56 -9.23 18.91 3.29
CA PHE A 56 -10.00 18.65 2.07
C PHE A 56 -11.24 17.78 2.31
N GLY A 57 -11.34 17.13 3.46
CA GLY A 57 -12.38 16.15 3.75
C GLY A 57 -12.02 14.76 3.24
N LYS A 58 -12.59 13.74 3.89
CA LYS A 58 -12.35 12.33 3.56
C LYS A 58 -12.90 11.94 2.19
N SER A 59 -14.02 12.54 1.78
CA SER A 59 -14.68 12.29 0.49
C SER A 59 -13.81 12.65 -0.73
N MET A 60 -12.74 13.44 -0.53
CA MET A 60 -11.78 13.78 -1.58
C MET A 60 -10.71 12.71 -1.80
N ILE A 61 -10.70 11.63 -0.99
CA ILE A 61 -9.78 10.50 -1.16
C ILE A 61 -10.45 9.44 -2.02
N ALA A 62 -10.12 9.42 -3.32
CA ALA A 62 -10.53 8.33 -4.20
C ALA A 62 -9.77 7.02 -3.89
N GLY A 63 -8.51 7.12 -3.48
CA GLY A 63 -7.69 5.99 -3.07
C GLY A 63 -6.31 6.41 -2.60
N LEU A 64 -5.82 5.76 -1.55
CA LEU A 64 -4.47 5.94 -1.03
C LEU A 64 -3.52 4.94 -1.69
N LEU A 65 -2.67 5.42 -2.59
CA LEU A 65 -1.60 4.63 -3.19
C LEU A 65 -0.37 4.63 -2.28
N ALA A 66 0.23 3.46 -2.04
CA ALA A 66 1.49 3.38 -1.31
C ALA A 66 2.30 2.11 -1.65
N ASP A 67 3.60 2.18 -1.38
CA ASP A 67 4.58 1.13 -1.63
C ASP A 67 4.67 0.10 -0.46
N ARG A 68 5.49 -0.95 -0.64
CA ARG A 68 5.71 -2.07 0.30
C ARG A 68 6.30 -1.69 1.66
N GLU A 69 6.78 -0.46 1.84
CA GLU A 69 7.21 0.08 3.13
C GLU A 69 6.04 0.56 3.98
N PHE A 70 4.89 0.86 3.37
CA PHE A 70 3.68 1.38 4.02
C PHE A 70 2.66 0.29 4.36
N VAL A 71 3.15 -0.82 4.92
CA VAL A 71 2.33 -1.97 5.33
C VAL A 71 2.32 -2.11 6.85
N GLY A 72 1.33 -2.83 7.39
CA GLY A 72 1.26 -3.19 8.81
C GLY A 72 -0.17 -3.40 9.30
N ASP A 73 -0.34 -4.27 10.30
CA ASP A 73 -1.66 -4.66 10.82
C ASP A 73 -2.47 -3.44 11.31
N ASN A 74 -1.89 -2.65 12.23
CA ASN A 74 -2.54 -1.44 12.76
C ASN A 74 -2.80 -0.39 11.68
N TRP A 75 -1.95 -0.34 10.65
CA TRP A 75 -2.10 0.60 9.55
C TRP A 75 -3.31 0.24 8.67
N PHE A 76 -3.41 -1.02 8.25
CA PHE A 76 -4.57 -1.48 7.50
C PHE A 76 -5.85 -1.46 8.34
N ALA A 77 -5.79 -1.82 9.62
CA ALA A 77 -6.92 -1.72 10.53
C ALA A 77 -7.49 -0.30 10.58
N TRP A 78 -6.61 0.71 10.67
CA TRP A 78 -7.02 2.10 10.66
C TRP A 78 -7.64 2.52 9.32
N LEU A 79 -7.02 2.18 8.18
CA LEU A 79 -7.56 2.50 6.85
C LEU A 79 -8.96 1.90 6.63
N LEU A 80 -9.14 0.63 7.01
CA LEU A 80 -10.43 -0.07 6.95
C LEU A 80 -11.48 0.56 7.88
N THR A 81 -11.09 0.89 9.11
CA THR A 81 -11.97 1.52 10.10
C THR A 81 -12.43 2.89 9.66
N GLU A 82 -11.51 3.70 9.12
CA GLU A 82 -11.81 5.03 8.60
C GLU A 82 -12.52 5.00 7.24
N LYS A 83 -12.67 3.83 6.61
CA LYS A 83 -13.22 3.65 5.27
C LYS A 83 -12.46 4.49 4.23
N ILE A 84 -11.13 4.47 4.31
CA ILE A 84 -10.25 5.12 3.34
C ILE A 84 -9.90 4.08 2.29
N PRO A 85 -10.32 4.25 1.02
CA PRO A 85 -9.94 3.32 -0.02
C PRO A 85 -8.43 3.31 -0.21
N PHE A 86 -7.83 2.16 -0.47
CA PHE A 86 -6.38 2.05 -0.63
C PHE A 86 -5.98 1.01 -1.67
N CYS A 87 -4.80 1.24 -2.25
CA CYS A 87 -4.12 0.33 -3.16
C CYS A 87 -2.64 0.35 -2.76
N ILE A 88 -2.23 -0.66 -1.98
CA ILE A 88 -0.92 -0.67 -1.33
C ILE A 88 -0.15 -1.91 -1.79
N ARG A 89 1.05 -1.70 -2.32
CA ARG A 89 1.93 -2.80 -2.73
C ARG A 89 2.38 -3.59 -1.50
N ILE A 90 2.42 -4.92 -1.59
CA ILE A 90 2.90 -5.80 -0.52
C ILE A 90 4.03 -6.69 -1.01
N LYS A 91 4.85 -7.18 -0.07
CA LYS A 91 5.95 -8.10 -0.41
C LYS A 91 5.41 -9.49 -0.74
N ASN A 92 6.10 -10.21 -1.62
CA ASN A 92 5.78 -11.58 -2.01
C ASN A 92 6.13 -12.65 -0.94
N ASN A 93 6.81 -12.26 0.15
CA ASN A 93 7.20 -13.16 1.23
C ASN A 93 6.28 -13.08 2.46
N VAL A 94 5.01 -12.74 2.26
CA VAL A 94 4.01 -12.62 3.33
C VAL A 94 3.13 -13.88 3.38
N ILE A 95 2.76 -14.31 4.60
CA ILE A 95 1.76 -15.38 4.79
C ILE A 95 0.36 -14.77 4.74
N THR A 96 -0.52 -15.45 4.00
CA THR A 96 -1.93 -15.11 3.88
C THR A 96 -2.78 -16.39 3.93
N THR A 97 -4.07 -16.31 3.59
CA THR A 97 -4.94 -17.48 3.50
C THR A 97 -5.31 -17.80 2.05
N ASN A 98 -5.56 -19.07 1.75
CA ASN A 98 -6.22 -19.46 0.50
C ASN A 98 -7.76 -19.30 0.61
N SER A 99 -8.50 -19.71 -0.43
CA SER A 99 -9.97 -19.65 -0.44
C SER A 99 -10.65 -20.53 0.62
N ARG A 100 -9.94 -21.52 1.17
CA ARG A 100 -10.40 -22.39 2.26
C ARG A 100 -10.04 -21.86 3.65
N GLY A 101 -9.39 -20.70 3.74
CA GLY A 101 -8.93 -20.12 5.01
C GLY A 101 -7.64 -20.72 5.57
N LEU A 102 -6.96 -21.62 4.85
CA LEU A 102 -5.69 -22.20 5.28
C LEU A 102 -4.53 -21.26 4.99
N GLU A 103 -3.57 -21.19 5.92
CA GLU A 103 -2.38 -20.34 5.76
C GLU A 103 -1.48 -20.84 4.63
N VAL A 104 -1.04 -19.93 3.77
CA VAL A 104 -0.19 -20.18 2.62
C VAL A 104 0.74 -18.98 2.39
N SER A 105 1.89 -19.21 1.76
CA SER A 105 2.67 -18.11 1.19
C SER A 105 1.85 -17.39 0.12
N ILE A 106 1.89 -16.07 0.10
CA ILE A 106 1.17 -15.28 -0.90
C ILE A 106 1.64 -15.60 -2.33
N ASP A 107 2.93 -15.89 -2.52
CA ASP A 107 3.50 -16.26 -3.81
C ASP A 107 2.84 -17.54 -4.38
N ALA A 108 2.49 -18.50 -3.51
CA ALA A 108 1.82 -19.73 -3.91
C ALA A 108 0.41 -19.50 -4.49
N LEU A 109 -0.22 -18.35 -4.21
CA LEU A 109 -1.52 -18.00 -4.80
C LEU A 109 -1.42 -17.50 -6.24
N PHE A 110 -0.20 -17.18 -6.69
CA PHE A 110 0.07 -16.54 -7.97
C PHE A 110 1.19 -17.21 -8.76
N TYR A 111 1.72 -18.36 -8.30
CA TYR A 111 2.91 -19.00 -8.87
C TYR A 111 2.80 -19.31 -10.37
N ASP A 112 1.58 -19.59 -10.84
CA ASP A 112 1.28 -19.99 -12.22
C ASP A 112 1.07 -18.79 -13.17
N LEU A 113 1.10 -17.55 -12.66
CA LEU A 113 1.06 -16.36 -13.52
C LEU A 113 2.32 -16.25 -14.38
N LYS A 114 2.13 -16.14 -15.69
CA LYS A 114 3.18 -15.82 -16.67
C LYS A 114 3.37 -14.30 -16.79
N SER A 115 4.50 -13.86 -17.33
CA SER A 115 4.78 -12.43 -17.53
C SER A 115 3.67 -11.73 -18.32
N GLY A 116 3.20 -10.59 -17.80
CA GLY A 116 2.06 -9.83 -18.31
C GLY A 116 0.70 -10.34 -17.84
N GLU A 117 0.62 -11.54 -17.23
CA GLU A 117 -0.61 -12.05 -16.66
C GLU A 117 -0.86 -11.50 -15.26
N GLN A 118 -2.14 -11.43 -14.94
CA GLN A 118 -2.63 -10.88 -13.69
C GLN A 118 -3.77 -11.70 -13.13
N ARG A 119 -3.98 -11.58 -11.82
CA ARG A 119 -5.05 -12.26 -11.12
C ARG A 119 -5.58 -11.40 -9.99
N ILE A 120 -6.90 -11.32 -9.92
CA ILE A 120 -7.63 -10.76 -8.79
C ILE A 120 -8.22 -11.91 -8.01
N LEU A 121 -7.92 -12.00 -6.71
CA LEU A 121 -8.54 -12.99 -5.84
C LEU A 121 -9.93 -12.50 -5.45
N GLN A 122 -10.97 -13.21 -5.90
CA GLN A 122 -12.38 -12.84 -5.72
C GLN A 122 -12.85 -12.78 -4.25
N GLY A 123 -12.10 -13.37 -3.32
CA GLY A 123 -12.47 -13.41 -1.90
C GLY A 123 -11.40 -12.78 -1.03
N LEU A 124 -11.84 -12.23 0.10
CA LEU A 124 -10.96 -11.68 1.12
C LEU A 124 -9.92 -12.71 1.58
N ARG A 125 -8.69 -12.27 1.72
CA ARG A 125 -7.61 -13.03 2.34
C ARG A 125 -7.21 -12.39 3.65
N LYS A 126 -6.79 -13.22 4.61
CA LYS A 126 -6.25 -12.73 5.87
C LYS A 126 -4.83 -12.22 5.62
N LEU A 127 -4.58 -10.96 5.94
CA LEU A 127 -3.27 -10.35 5.92
C LEU A 127 -3.03 -9.73 7.30
N TRP A 128 -2.15 -10.34 8.09
CA TRP A 128 -2.09 -10.16 9.54
C TRP A 128 -3.45 -10.45 10.21
N ARG A 129 -4.09 -9.47 10.88
CA ARG A 129 -5.43 -9.65 11.47
C ARG A 129 -6.54 -9.11 10.58
N GLN A 130 -6.19 -8.45 9.48
CA GLN A 130 -7.15 -7.82 8.58
C GLN A 130 -7.60 -8.78 7.48
N LYS A 131 -8.81 -8.57 6.98
CA LYS A 131 -9.35 -9.25 5.79
C LYS A 131 -9.35 -8.25 4.64
N ILE A 132 -8.58 -8.53 3.59
CA ILE A 132 -8.26 -7.58 2.51
C ILE A 132 -8.32 -8.32 1.16
N TYR A 133 -8.62 -7.61 0.08
CA TYR A 133 -8.54 -8.15 -1.27
C TYR A 133 -7.10 -8.11 -1.79
N LEU A 134 -6.72 -9.14 -2.54
CA LEU A 134 -5.38 -9.26 -3.10
C LEU A 134 -5.47 -9.44 -4.61
N SER A 135 -4.65 -8.69 -5.31
CA SER A 135 -4.41 -8.85 -6.75
C SER A 135 -2.91 -8.90 -7.02
N ALA A 136 -2.53 -9.53 -8.12
CA ALA A 136 -1.14 -9.57 -8.55
C ALA A 136 -1.00 -9.47 -10.06
N LEU A 137 0.12 -8.92 -10.49
CA LEU A 137 0.60 -8.84 -11.87
C LEU A 137 2.02 -9.40 -11.91
N ARG A 138 2.31 -10.32 -12.83
CA ARG A 138 3.69 -10.74 -13.11
C ARG A 138 4.32 -9.78 -14.10
N LEU A 139 5.38 -9.09 -13.69
CA LEU A 139 6.09 -8.13 -14.53
C LEU A 139 6.92 -8.84 -15.62
N ALA A 140 7.37 -8.06 -16.60
CA ALA A 140 8.17 -8.57 -17.72
C ALA A 140 9.52 -9.16 -17.28
N ASP A 141 10.09 -8.65 -16.19
CA ASP A 141 11.31 -9.16 -15.56
C ASP A 141 11.08 -10.38 -14.65
N GLY A 142 9.83 -10.83 -14.51
CA GLY A 142 9.42 -11.94 -13.66
C GLY A 142 9.12 -11.56 -12.20
N GLU A 143 9.32 -10.30 -11.78
CA GLU A 143 8.92 -9.86 -10.44
C GLU A 143 7.39 -9.92 -10.31
N LEU A 144 6.92 -10.38 -9.14
CA LEU A 144 5.50 -10.41 -8.81
C LEU A 144 5.12 -9.11 -8.10
N LEU A 145 4.35 -8.26 -8.77
CA LEU A 145 3.75 -7.08 -8.18
C LEU A 145 2.43 -7.49 -7.52
N ILE A 146 2.38 -7.43 -6.19
CA ILE A 146 1.19 -7.78 -5.42
C ILE A 146 0.62 -6.52 -4.76
N VAL A 147 -0.69 -6.36 -4.84
CA VAL A 147 -1.43 -5.22 -4.29
C VAL A 147 -2.50 -5.69 -3.32
N ALA A 148 -2.62 -4.96 -2.22
CA ALA A 148 -3.67 -5.06 -1.22
C ALA A 148 -4.68 -3.90 -1.38
N THR A 149 -5.98 -4.23 -1.39
CA THR A 149 -7.08 -3.26 -1.49
C THR A 149 -8.22 -3.51 -0.49
N ASP A 150 -8.91 -2.45 -0.09
CA ASP A 150 -10.10 -2.52 0.77
C ASP A 150 -11.34 -3.09 0.06
N HIS A 151 -11.39 -2.99 -1.27
CA HIS A 151 -12.49 -3.47 -2.11
C HIS A 151 -11.97 -4.35 -3.26
N LEU A 152 -12.88 -5.13 -3.84
CA LEU A 152 -12.57 -5.91 -5.04
C LEU A 152 -12.31 -4.95 -6.20
N MET A 153 -11.17 -5.09 -6.87
CA MET A 153 -10.87 -4.28 -8.05
C MET A 153 -11.73 -4.73 -9.23
N ASP A 154 -12.39 -3.79 -9.91
CA ASP A 154 -13.17 -4.04 -11.13
C ASP A 154 -12.28 -4.11 -12.39
N ALA A 155 -11.08 -3.52 -12.30
CA ALA A 155 -10.12 -3.42 -13.37
C ALA A 155 -8.75 -3.97 -12.93
N PRO A 156 -7.93 -4.41 -13.88
CA PRO A 156 -6.60 -4.89 -13.59
C PRO A 156 -5.64 -3.86 -13.01
N ILE A 157 -4.51 -4.32 -12.44
CA ILE A 157 -3.48 -3.43 -11.87
C ILE A 157 -2.79 -2.69 -13.03
N GLU A 158 -3.17 -1.44 -13.24
CA GLU A 158 -2.50 -0.52 -14.16
C GLU A 158 -1.21 0.03 -13.55
N HIS A 159 -0.16 0.13 -14.36
CA HIS A 159 1.18 0.61 -14.02
C HIS A 159 1.52 1.86 -14.83
#